data_AF-A0AA39HE20-F1
#
_entry.id   AF-A0AA39HE20-F1
#
_cell.length_a   1.000
_cell.length_b   1.000
_cell.length_c   1.000
_cell.angle_alpha   90.00
_cell.angle_beta   90.00
_cell.angle_gamma   90.00
#
_symmetry.space_group_name_H-M   'P 1'
#
loop_
_entity.id
_entity.type
_entity.pdbx_description
1 polymer ?
#
loop_
_entity_poly.entity_id
_entity_poly.type
_entity_poly.pdbx_seq_one_letter_code
_entity_poly.pdbx_strand_id
1 'polypeptide(L)'
;MMLLFLALGIVFGHPQPPYFTPCTFPSPLYYSEAYKAACTLFSNLPFICDLHQQLSQSGSSVVFDAFHRHRDLFFANNSYSLGIVLVKSLQSPPSVEQVYGRPEYQCLFDDSCVRMDAERVDNFVQSVRTFTKVYVSVLYDRWFASESARPLCQSPNILALIVLDGLLNDPRKLSSVTLHSGEDRLSATLLNIQQESTNAILQGWPLHQVIGDLIDQLGSKLRDFHRTGMASKSHIPRWAYHVGLACLLLFLVSVLAEWYIVRRKLAVKKSPSGIKLTGARSKTHLMF
;
A
#
# COMPACT_ATOMS: atom_id res chain seq x y z
N MET A 1 -35.21 -5.31 -24.64
CA MET A 1 -34.33 -5.86 -25.71
C MET A 1 -32.83 -5.85 -25.33
N MET A 2 -32.46 -5.64 -24.05
CA MET A 2 -31.07 -5.74 -23.54
C MET A 2 -30.83 -6.99 -22.67
N LEU A 3 -31.86 -7.79 -22.42
CA LEU A 3 -31.82 -8.99 -21.58
C LEU A 3 -31.45 -10.28 -22.35
N LEU A 4 -31.23 -10.20 -23.67
CA LEU A 4 -31.04 -11.39 -24.52
C LEU A 4 -29.58 -11.75 -24.82
N PHE A 5 -28.61 -10.90 -24.45
CA PHE A 5 -27.20 -11.15 -24.79
C PHE A 5 -26.40 -11.91 -23.72
N LEU A 6 -26.98 -12.19 -22.54
CA LEU A 6 -26.32 -13.00 -21.50
C LEU A 6 -26.65 -14.51 -21.59
N ALA A 7 -27.50 -14.93 -22.54
CA ALA A 7 -28.05 -16.30 -22.58
C ALA A 7 -27.56 -17.19 -23.73
N LEU A 8 -26.60 -16.74 -24.56
CA LEU A 8 -26.06 -17.53 -25.67
C LEU A 8 -24.58 -17.86 -25.44
N GLY A 9 -24.37 -18.83 -24.56
CA GLY A 9 -23.06 -19.39 -24.24
C GLY A 9 -23.13 -20.69 -23.44
N ILE A 10 -24.18 -21.49 -23.60
CA ILE A 10 -24.20 -22.85 -23.06
C ILE A 10 -23.53 -23.77 -24.07
N VAL A 11 -22.20 -23.87 -23.98
CA VAL A 11 -21.44 -24.99 -24.53
C VAL A 11 -21.06 -25.88 -23.35
N PHE A 12 -21.46 -27.14 -23.43
CA PHE A 12 -21.18 -28.19 -22.45
C PHE A 12 -19.67 -28.26 -22.14
N GLY A 13 -19.33 -27.85 -20.93
CA GLY A 13 -18.03 -27.90 -20.25
C GLY A 13 -18.28 -27.30 -18.87
N HIS A 14 -17.58 -27.76 -17.83
CA HIS A 14 -17.71 -27.15 -16.49
C HIS A 14 -17.73 -25.62 -16.60
N PRO A 15 -18.75 -24.91 -16.05
CA PRO A 15 -18.87 -23.47 -16.23
C PRO A 15 -17.67 -22.83 -15.57
N GLN A 16 -16.70 -22.41 -16.39
CA GLN A 16 -15.65 -21.55 -15.90
C GLN A 16 -16.33 -20.24 -15.50
N PRO A 17 -16.13 -19.77 -14.27
CA PRO A 17 -16.69 -18.50 -13.84
C PRO A 17 -16.21 -17.38 -14.78
N PRO A 18 -17.07 -16.40 -15.10
CA PRO A 18 -16.75 -15.35 -16.05
C PRO A 18 -15.60 -14.48 -15.53
N TYR A 19 -14.71 -14.06 -16.44
CA TYR A 19 -13.71 -13.05 -16.16
C TYR A 19 -14.37 -11.67 -16.24
N PHE A 20 -14.24 -10.89 -15.18
CA PHE A 20 -14.77 -9.54 -15.10
C PHE A 20 -13.66 -8.52 -15.30
N THR A 21 -13.96 -7.46 -16.05
CA THR A 21 -13.13 -6.25 -16.09
C THR A 21 -13.38 -5.41 -14.83
N PRO A 22 -12.50 -4.44 -14.49
CA PRO A 22 -12.70 -3.60 -13.31
C PRO A 22 -14.09 -2.94 -13.25
N CYS A 23 -14.60 -2.46 -14.39
CA CYS A 23 -15.88 -1.75 -14.46
C CYS A 23 -17.11 -2.67 -14.51
N THR A 24 -16.94 -3.92 -14.89
CA THR A 24 -18.04 -4.88 -15.04
C THR A 24 -18.17 -5.84 -13.86
N PHE A 25 -17.19 -5.85 -12.94
CA PHE A 25 -17.23 -6.69 -11.76
C PHE A 25 -18.50 -6.41 -10.94
N PRO A 26 -19.24 -7.46 -10.55
CA PRO A 26 -20.46 -7.32 -9.76
C PRO A 26 -20.11 -7.04 -8.29
N SER A 27 -20.81 -6.12 -7.67
CA SER A 27 -20.52 -5.65 -6.31
C SER A 27 -21.79 -5.54 -5.48
N PRO A 28 -21.69 -5.40 -4.15
CA PRO A 28 -22.87 -5.24 -3.31
C PRO A 28 -23.75 -4.04 -3.71
N LEU A 29 -23.13 -2.92 -4.12
CA LEU A 29 -23.83 -1.68 -4.50
C LEU A 29 -24.25 -1.67 -5.97
N TYR A 30 -23.39 -2.16 -6.87
CA TYR A 30 -23.66 -2.22 -8.30
C TYR A 30 -23.90 -3.65 -8.76
N TYR A 31 -25.08 -3.90 -9.32
CA TYR A 31 -25.52 -5.21 -9.82
C TYR A 31 -25.60 -6.29 -8.72
N SER A 32 -26.29 -5.98 -7.61
CA SER A 32 -26.41 -6.86 -6.42
C SER A 32 -26.90 -8.28 -6.73
N GLU A 33 -27.83 -8.45 -7.66
CA GLU A 33 -28.32 -9.79 -8.05
C GLU A 33 -27.25 -10.60 -8.81
N ALA A 34 -26.49 -9.95 -9.70
CA ALA A 34 -25.35 -10.59 -10.36
C ALA A 34 -24.22 -10.91 -9.36
N TYR A 35 -24.04 -10.06 -8.35
CA TYR A 35 -23.09 -10.28 -7.25
C TYR A 35 -23.43 -11.54 -6.45
N LYS A 36 -24.69 -11.69 -6.03
CA LYS A 36 -25.15 -12.90 -5.31
C LYS A 36 -25.08 -14.16 -6.15
N ALA A 37 -25.23 -14.03 -7.47
CA ALA A 37 -25.15 -15.17 -8.39
C ALA A 37 -23.71 -15.59 -8.70
N ALA A 38 -22.77 -14.63 -8.80
CA ALA A 38 -21.39 -14.89 -9.18
C ALA A 38 -20.49 -15.21 -7.96
N CYS A 39 -20.68 -14.50 -6.84
CA CYS A 39 -19.89 -14.71 -5.64
C CYS A 39 -20.48 -15.83 -4.79
N THR A 40 -19.63 -16.75 -4.34
CA THR A 40 -19.99 -17.68 -3.27
C THR A 40 -19.99 -16.91 -1.96
N LEU A 41 -21.19 -16.69 -1.43
CA LEU A 41 -21.40 -15.95 -0.19
C LEU A 41 -21.54 -16.92 0.98
N PHE A 42 -20.77 -16.65 2.04
CA PHE A 42 -20.92 -17.34 3.31
C PHE A 42 -21.86 -16.51 4.20
N SER A 43 -22.91 -17.14 4.74
CA SER A 43 -23.89 -16.45 5.59
C SER A 43 -23.25 -15.70 6.77
N ASN A 44 -22.15 -16.25 7.30
CA ASN A 44 -21.43 -15.68 8.44
C ASN A 44 -20.33 -14.68 8.03
N LEU A 45 -20.01 -14.56 6.74
CA LEU A 45 -18.94 -13.70 6.20
C LEU A 45 -19.42 -12.96 4.93
N PRO A 46 -20.45 -12.10 5.02
CA PRO A 46 -21.06 -11.45 3.86
C PRO A 46 -20.14 -10.39 3.20
N PHE A 47 -19.00 -10.10 3.81
CA PHE A 47 -17.97 -9.21 3.28
C PHE A 47 -16.96 -9.92 2.36
N ILE A 48 -17.04 -11.25 2.22
CA ILE A 48 -16.18 -12.05 1.35
C ILE A 48 -16.96 -12.44 0.10
N CYS A 49 -16.43 -12.09 -1.07
CA CYS A 49 -16.85 -12.63 -2.35
C CYS A 49 -15.81 -13.64 -2.82
N ASP A 50 -16.19 -14.92 -2.90
CA ASP A 50 -15.38 -15.95 -3.54
C ASP A 50 -15.94 -16.29 -4.92
N LEU A 51 -15.31 -15.73 -5.96
CA LEU A 51 -15.79 -15.87 -7.33
C LEU A 51 -15.58 -17.28 -7.89
N HIS A 52 -14.60 -18.03 -7.38
CA HIS A 52 -14.16 -19.30 -7.95
C HIS A 52 -14.27 -20.47 -6.96
N GLN A 53 -14.96 -20.30 -5.84
CA GLN A 53 -15.14 -21.34 -4.79
C GLN A 53 -13.81 -21.90 -4.28
N GLN A 54 -12.83 -21.03 -4.05
CA GLN A 54 -11.50 -21.39 -3.56
C GLN A 54 -11.46 -21.60 -2.04
N LEU A 55 -12.40 -21.01 -1.30
CA LEU A 55 -12.51 -21.15 0.14
C LEU A 55 -13.42 -22.32 0.51
N SER A 56 -12.88 -23.29 1.27
CA SER A 56 -13.68 -24.39 1.79
C SER A 56 -14.62 -23.92 2.91
N GLN A 57 -15.81 -24.52 3.00
CA GLN A 57 -16.74 -24.22 4.10
C GLN A 57 -16.14 -24.57 5.48
N SER A 58 -15.32 -25.61 5.57
CA SER A 58 -14.65 -26.02 6.81
C SER A 58 -13.64 -25.00 7.32
N GLY A 59 -13.03 -24.21 6.43
CA GLY A 59 -12.09 -23.14 6.80
C GLY A 59 -12.77 -21.84 7.22
N SER A 60 -14.08 -21.69 6.97
CA SER A 60 -14.80 -20.44 7.22
C SER A 60 -14.89 -20.05 8.71
N SER A 61 -14.83 -21.02 9.62
CA SER A 61 -14.85 -20.75 11.07
C SER A 61 -13.62 -19.98 11.54
N VAL A 62 -12.44 -20.31 11.01
CA VAL A 62 -11.17 -19.62 11.34
C VAL A 62 -11.25 -18.15 10.94
N VAL A 63 -11.79 -17.89 9.75
CA VAL A 63 -11.98 -16.53 9.23
C VAL A 63 -13.03 -15.77 10.04
N PHE A 64 -14.10 -16.46 10.43
CA PHE A 64 -15.14 -15.90 11.29
C PHE A 64 -14.61 -15.51 12.67
N ASP A 65 -13.81 -16.36 13.30
CA ASP A 65 -13.23 -16.09 14.61
C ASP A 65 -12.27 -14.89 14.56
N ALA A 66 -11.44 -14.80 13.52
CA ALA A 66 -10.56 -13.65 13.29
C ALA A 66 -11.34 -12.35 13.09
N PHE A 67 -12.40 -12.38 12.27
CA PHE A 67 -13.30 -11.24 12.11
C PHE A 67 -13.97 -10.85 13.42
N HIS A 68 -14.45 -11.82 14.19
CA HIS A 68 -15.17 -11.56 15.43
C HIS A 68 -14.31 -10.83 16.47
N ARG A 69 -13.00 -11.14 16.55
CA ARG A 69 -12.03 -10.44 17.43
C ARG A 69 -11.92 -8.93 17.15
N HIS A 70 -12.22 -8.51 15.94
CA HIS A 70 -12.08 -7.13 15.45
C HIS A 70 -13.39 -6.57 14.89
N ARG A 71 -14.53 -7.17 15.26
CA ARG A 71 -15.85 -6.82 14.72
C ARG A 71 -16.21 -5.34 14.93
N ASP A 72 -15.82 -4.78 16.07
CA ASP A 72 -16.03 -3.38 16.44
C ASP A 72 -15.36 -2.39 15.48
N LEU A 73 -14.30 -2.82 14.78
CA LEU A 73 -13.56 -2.01 13.81
C LEU A 73 -14.08 -2.18 12.38
N PHE A 74 -14.53 -3.40 12.06
CA PHE A 74 -14.92 -3.77 10.70
C PHE A 74 -16.43 -3.69 10.43
N PHE A 75 -17.25 -3.53 11.46
CA PHE A 75 -18.70 -3.48 11.35
C PHE A 75 -19.28 -2.35 12.21
N ALA A 76 -19.79 -1.32 11.54
CA ALA A 76 -20.42 -0.17 12.18
C ALA A 76 -21.65 0.25 11.36
N ASN A 77 -22.72 0.71 12.04
CA ASN A 77 -23.93 1.22 11.40
C ASN A 77 -24.55 0.25 10.36
N ASN A 78 -24.55 -1.04 10.66
CA ASN A 78 -25.04 -2.09 9.77
C ASN A 78 -24.32 -2.18 8.41
N SER A 79 -23.09 -1.66 8.36
CA SER A 79 -22.22 -1.67 7.18
C SER A 79 -20.87 -2.29 7.51
N TYR A 80 -20.30 -3.00 6.54
CA TYR A 80 -18.95 -3.55 6.64
C TYR A 80 -17.95 -2.55 6.06
N SER A 81 -16.87 -2.28 6.80
CA SER A 81 -15.74 -1.47 6.32
C SER A 81 -14.61 -2.32 5.74
N LEU A 82 -14.72 -3.66 5.79
CA LEU A 82 -13.83 -4.59 5.13
C LEU A 82 -14.56 -5.27 3.96
N GLY A 83 -13.88 -5.44 2.83
CA GLY A 83 -14.31 -6.30 1.74
C GLY A 83 -13.15 -7.20 1.30
N ILE A 84 -13.42 -8.47 1.03
CA ILE A 84 -12.42 -9.42 0.53
C ILE A 84 -12.94 -10.06 -0.75
N VAL A 85 -12.20 -9.95 -1.83
CA VAL A 85 -12.51 -10.53 -3.13
C VAL A 85 -11.48 -11.59 -3.45
N LEU A 86 -11.92 -12.83 -3.55
CA LEU A 86 -11.11 -13.99 -3.92
C LEU A 86 -11.37 -14.34 -5.38
N VAL A 87 -10.32 -14.33 -6.17
CA VAL A 87 -10.36 -14.73 -7.58
C VAL A 87 -9.24 -15.72 -7.86
N LYS A 88 -9.54 -16.74 -8.67
CA LYS A 88 -8.52 -17.68 -9.10
C LYS A 88 -7.52 -16.98 -10.02
N SER A 89 -8.00 -16.37 -11.09
CA SER A 89 -7.17 -15.60 -12.01
C SER A 89 -7.92 -14.37 -12.52
N LEU A 90 -7.15 -13.39 -12.97
CA LEU A 90 -7.66 -12.19 -13.64
C LEU A 90 -7.17 -12.14 -15.09
N GLN A 91 -7.89 -11.41 -15.94
CA GLN A 91 -7.50 -11.18 -17.31
C GLN A 91 -7.14 -9.70 -17.50
N SER A 92 -5.88 -9.44 -17.83
CA SER A 92 -5.46 -8.10 -18.25
C SER A 92 -5.88 -7.82 -19.69
N PRO A 93 -6.15 -6.56 -20.06
CA PRO A 93 -6.36 -6.20 -21.46
C PRO A 93 -5.10 -6.54 -22.28
N PRO A 94 -5.25 -7.05 -23.51
CA PRO A 94 -4.13 -7.39 -24.38
C PRO A 94 -3.47 -6.16 -25.02
N SER A 95 -4.17 -5.03 -25.12
CA SER A 95 -3.63 -3.81 -25.74
C SER A 95 -4.30 -2.53 -25.21
N VAL A 96 -3.63 -1.40 -25.43
CA VAL A 96 -4.10 -0.06 -25.05
C VAL A 96 -5.37 0.32 -25.83
N GLU A 97 -5.47 -0.07 -27.10
CA GLU A 97 -6.64 0.17 -27.95
C GLU A 97 -7.89 -0.50 -27.38
N GLN A 98 -7.75 -1.67 -26.75
CA GLN A 98 -8.88 -2.31 -26.09
C GLN A 98 -9.38 -1.50 -24.89
N VAL A 99 -8.48 -0.88 -24.13
CA VAL A 99 -8.85 -0.07 -22.95
C VAL A 99 -9.61 1.18 -23.36
N TYR A 100 -9.19 1.87 -24.43
CA TYR A 100 -9.91 3.04 -24.94
C TYR A 100 -11.17 2.70 -25.74
N GLY A 101 -11.16 1.56 -26.46
CA GLY A 101 -12.18 1.24 -27.46
C GLY A 101 -13.37 0.42 -26.94
N ARG A 102 -13.32 -0.12 -25.71
CA ARG A 102 -14.39 -0.95 -25.15
C ARG A 102 -15.11 -0.26 -23.99
N PRO A 103 -16.45 -0.33 -23.93
CA PRO A 103 -17.24 0.27 -22.85
C PRO A 103 -16.97 -0.37 -21.48
N GLU A 104 -16.47 -1.60 -21.46
CA GLU A 104 -16.12 -2.36 -20.25
C GLU A 104 -14.94 -1.78 -19.45
N TYR A 105 -14.25 -0.77 -19.98
CA TYR A 105 -13.17 -0.03 -19.33
C TYR A 105 -13.49 1.46 -19.15
N GLN A 106 -14.67 1.92 -19.57
CA GLN A 106 -15.00 3.35 -19.62
C GLN A 106 -14.94 4.02 -18.24
N CYS A 107 -15.34 3.30 -17.19
CA CYS A 107 -15.31 3.82 -15.82
C CYS A 107 -13.91 4.22 -15.34
N LEU A 108 -12.84 3.69 -15.96
CA LEU A 108 -11.45 4.04 -15.63
C LEU A 108 -11.14 5.51 -15.92
N PHE A 109 -11.92 6.15 -16.79
CA PHE A 109 -11.73 7.55 -17.20
C PHE A 109 -12.71 8.51 -16.52
N ASP A 110 -13.72 7.99 -15.82
CA ASP A 110 -14.78 8.77 -15.17
C ASP A 110 -14.39 9.25 -13.76
N ASP A 111 -13.26 8.75 -13.20
CA ASP A 111 -12.78 9.13 -11.87
C ASP A 111 -12.16 10.54 -11.86
N SER A 112 -12.73 11.42 -11.04
CA SER A 112 -12.26 12.79 -10.84
C SER A 112 -10.97 12.90 -10.02
N CYS A 113 -10.69 11.92 -9.15
CA CYS A 113 -9.57 11.95 -8.21
C CYS A 113 -8.31 11.31 -8.81
N VAL A 114 -8.46 10.21 -9.54
CA VAL A 114 -7.34 9.47 -10.12
C VAL A 114 -7.58 9.26 -11.61
N ARG A 115 -7.22 10.28 -12.41
CA ARG A 115 -7.35 10.20 -13.86
C ARG A 115 -6.36 9.21 -14.47
N MET A 116 -6.85 8.38 -15.38
CA MET A 116 -6.04 7.51 -16.23
C MET A 116 -5.46 8.33 -17.40
N ASP A 117 -4.19 8.69 -17.29
CA ASP A 117 -3.39 9.28 -18.36
C ASP A 117 -2.78 8.21 -19.28
N ALA A 118 -2.27 8.63 -20.44
CA ALA A 118 -1.76 7.71 -21.45
C ALA A 118 -0.64 6.80 -20.92
N GLU A 119 0.25 7.33 -20.08
CA GLU A 119 1.33 6.56 -19.45
C GLU A 119 0.79 5.52 -18.47
N ARG A 120 -0.21 5.88 -17.65
CA ARG A 120 -0.83 4.94 -16.72
C ARG A 120 -1.66 3.88 -17.43
N VAL A 121 -2.30 4.20 -18.55
CA VAL A 121 -2.98 3.21 -19.39
C VAL A 121 -1.98 2.23 -19.99
N ASP A 122 -0.84 2.70 -20.49
CA ASP A 122 0.22 1.82 -21.00
C ASP A 122 0.75 0.89 -19.88
N ASN A 123 1.05 1.46 -18.72
CA ASN A 123 1.44 0.69 -17.54
C ASN A 123 0.35 -0.28 -17.05
N PHE A 124 -0.93 0.06 -17.20
CA PHE A 124 -2.05 -0.81 -16.84
C PHE A 124 -2.10 -2.07 -17.71
N VAL A 125 -1.73 -1.97 -18.98
CA VAL A 125 -1.63 -3.12 -19.91
C VAL A 125 -0.37 -3.94 -19.64
N GLN A 126 0.77 -3.29 -19.41
CA GLN A 126 2.09 -3.95 -19.37
C GLN A 126 2.49 -4.47 -17.98
N SER A 127 2.04 -3.84 -16.89
CA SER A 127 2.50 -4.13 -15.54
C SER A 127 1.40 -4.78 -14.72
N VAL A 128 1.63 -6.02 -14.29
CA VAL A 128 0.74 -6.76 -13.37
C VAL A 128 0.45 -5.95 -12.10
N ARG A 129 1.47 -5.29 -11.56
CA ARG A 129 1.36 -4.48 -10.34
C ARG A 129 0.45 -3.27 -10.56
N THR A 130 0.57 -2.60 -11.71
CA THR A 130 -0.28 -1.45 -12.02
C THR A 130 -1.70 -1.91 -12.33
N PHE A 131 -1.83 -3.01 -13.07
CA PHE A 131 -3.11 -3.66 -13.37
C PHE A 131 -3.89 -3.96 -12.09
N THR A 132 -3.33 -4.74 -11.15
CA THR A 132 -4.03 -5.13 -9.93
C THR A 132 -4.36 -3.94 -9.04
N LYS A 133 -3.47 -2.94 -8.97
CA LYS A 133 -3.72 -1.69 -8.23
C LYS A 133 -4.89 -0.90 -8.79
N VAL A 134 -4.95 -0.70 -10.11
CA VAL A 134 -6.09 -0.01 -10.74
C VAL A 134 -7.36 -0.83 -10.60
N TYR A 135 -7.28 -2.15 -10.78
CA TYR A 135 -8.40 -3.06 -10.62
C TYR A 135 -9.02 -2.95 -9.22
N VAL A 136 -8.22 -3.06 -8.16
CA VAL A 136 -8.73 -2.98 -6.78
C VAL A 136 -9.24 -1.59 -6.42
N SER A 137 -8.65 -0.52 -6.99
CA SER A 137 -9.11 0.86 -6.77
C SER A 137 -10.53 1.06 -7.31
N VAL A 138 -10.77 0.60 -8.55
CA VAL A 138 -12.09 0.68 -9.18
C VAL A 138 -13.09 -0.22 -8.46
N LEU A 139 -12.67 -1.41 -8.03
CA LEU A 139 -13.52 -2.25 -7.20
C LEU A 139 -13.89 -1.59 -5.88
N TYR A 140 -12.96 -0.88 -5.24
CA TYR A 140 -13.19 -0.23 -3.95
C TYR A 140 -14.34 0.79 -4.02
N ASP A 141 -14.38 1.61 -5.07
CA ASP A 141 -15.46 2.59 -5.28
C ASP A 141 -16.81 1.93 -5.57
N ARG A 142 -16.79 0.73 -6.14
CA ARG A 142 -17.99 -0.07 -6.40
C ARG A 142 -18.45 -0.85 -5.16
N TRP A 143 -17.52 -1.16 -4.25
CA TRP A 143 -17.79 -1.92 -3.03
C TRP A 143 -18.33 -1.03 -1.92
N PHE A 144 -17.81 0.19 -1.82
CA PHE A 144 -18.13 1.14 -0.78
C PHE A 144 -18.70 2.40 -1.41
N ALA A 145 -19.80 2.91 -0.86
CA ALA A 145 -20.42 4.13 -1.38
C ALA A 145 -19.46 5.31 -1.19
N SER A 146 -19.11 5.98 -2.29
CA SER A 146 -18.42 7.28 -2.26
C SER A 146 -19.43 8.32 -1.77
N GLU A 147 -19.51 8.51 -0.47
CA GLU A 147 -20.35 9.54 0.12
C GLU A 147 -19.49 10.75 0.50
N SER A 148 -19.72 11.81 -0.28
CA SER A 148 -19.61 13.23 0.07
C SER A 148 -20.36 13.64 1.37
N ALA A 149 -20.71 12.69 2.23
CA ALA A 149 -21.48 12.83 3.45
C ALA A 149 -20.81 12.11 4.65
N ARG A 150 -19.47 12.02 4.71
CA ARG A 150 -18.76 11.67 5.95
C ARG A 150 -18.32 12.93 6.70
N PRO A 151 -19.13 13.49 7.60
CA PRO A 151 -18.66 14.48 8.55
C PRO A 151 -17.76 13.74 9.55
N LEU A 152 -16.45 13.98 9.51
CA LEU A 152 -15.45 13.50 10.48
C LEU A 152 -15.36 11.97 10.71
N CYS A 153 -14.23 11.39 10.29
CA CYS A 153 -13.57 10.26 10.96
C CYS A 153 -14.45 9.02 11.30
N GLN A 154 -15.00 8.35 10.28
CA GLN A 154 -15.35 6.93 10.41
C GLN A 154 -14.31 6.07 9.71
N SER A 155 -14.03 4.91 10.31
CA SER A 155 -12.95 3.97 9.97
C SER A 155 -12.69 3.86 8.47
N PRO A 156 -11.42 3.83 8.04
CA PRO A 156 -11.08 3.74 6.63
C PRO A 156 -11.53 2.37 6.12
N ASN A 157 -12.33 2.38 5.05
CA ASN A 157 -12.74 1.15 4.41
C ASN A 157 -11.52 0.51 3.75
N ILE A 158 -11.46 -0.81 3.76
CA ILE A 158 -10.36 -1.58 3.17
C ILE A 158 -10.96 -2.64 2.25
N LEU A 159 -10.49 -2.66 1.00
CA LEU A 159 -10.76 -3.74 0.07
C LEU A 159 -9.50 -4.59 -0.13
N ALA A 160 -9.63 -5.89 0.02
CA ALA A 160 -8.59 -6.86 -0.28
C ALA A 160 -8.94 -7.65 -1.55
N LEU A 161 -8.06 -7.64 -2.54
CA LEU A 161 -8.12 -8.47 -3.73
C LEU A 161 -7.05 -9.55 -3.63
N ILE A 162 -7.47 -10.82 -3.55
CA ILE A 162 -6.58 -11.98 -3.50
C ILE A 162 -6.72 -12.73 -4.82
N VAL A 163 -5.62 -12.81 -5.57
CA VAL A 163 -5.51 -13.53 -6.84
C VAL A 163 -4.59 -14.73 -6.63
N LEU A 164 -5.06 -15.95 -6.89
CA LEU A 164 -4.30 -17.17 -6.57
C LEU A 164 -3.35 -17.60 -7.70
N ASP A 165 -3.83 -17.67 -8.94
CA ASP A 165 -3.07 -18.11 -10.12
C ASP A 165 -2.53 -16.93 -10.94
N GLY A 166 -2.65 -15.70 -10.43
CA GLY A 166 -2.20 -14.48 -11.10
C GLY A 166 -3.02 -14.11 -12.35
N LEU A 167 -2.35 -13.51 -13.33
CA LEU A 167 -2.97 -13.12 -14.60
C LEU A 167 -2.89 -14.25 -15.63
N LEU A 168 -3.97 -14.46 -16.38
CA LEU A 168 -4.01 -15.47 -17.46
C LEU A 168 -2.92 -15.27 -18.51
N ASN A 169 -2.64 -14.00 -18.83
CA ASN A 169 -1.67 -13.62 -19.86
C ASN A 169 -0.23 -13.56 -19.32
N ASP A 170 -0.03 -13.71 -18.01
CA ASP A 170 1.30 -13.73 -17.40
C ASP A 170 1.81 -15.17 -17.29
N PRO A 171 2.95 -15.52 -17.93
CA PRO A 171 3.51 -16.88 -17.83
C PRO A 171 3.91 -17.28 -16.41
N ARG A 172 4.13 -16.32 -15.49
CA ARG A 172 4.61 -16.60 -14.13
C ARG A 172 3.51 -17.10 -13.19
N LYS A 173 2.24 -16.79 -13.48
CA LYS A 173 1.06 -17.20 -12.71
C LYS A 173 1.22 -17.05 -11.18
N LEU A 174 1.74 -15.90 -10.75
CA LEU A 174 2.04 -15.66 -9.34
C LEU A 174 0.80 -15.20 -8.58
N SER A 175 0.60 -15.79 -7.41
CA SER A 175 -0.39 -15.32 -6.45
C SER A 175 -0.05 -13.91 -5.98
N SER A 176 -1.07 -13.09 -5.73
CA SER A 176 -0.89 -11.73 -5.20
C SER A 176 -2.04 -11.32 -4.31
N VAL A 177 -1.71 -10.57 -3.25
CA VAL A 177 -2.67 -9.88 -2.40
C VAL A 177 -2.49 -8.38 -2.59
N THR A 178 -3.54 -7.71 -3.06
CA THR A 178 -3.57 -6.26 -3.23
C THR A 178 -4.64 -5.67 -2.32
N LEU A 179 -4.21 -4.84 -1.38
CA LEU A 179 -5.06 -4.09 -0.46
C LEU A 179 -5.22 -2.64 -0.94
N HIS A 180 -6.42 -2.09 -0.85
CA HIS A 180 -6.71 -0.70 -1.15
C HIS A 180 -7.57 -0.08 -0.06
N SER A 181 -7.31 1.19 0.23
CA SER A 181 -8.04 2.00 1.21
C SER A 181 -8.10 3.43 0.69
N GLY A 182 -9.20 4.12 0.96
CA GLY A 182 -9.32 5.56 0.68
C GLY A 182 -8.50 6.46 1.62
N GLU A 183 -7.77 5.88 2.58
CA GLU A 183 -6.92 6.62 3.53
C GLU A 183 -5.43 6.40 3.24
N ASP A 184 -4.79 7.41 2.68
CA ASP A 184 -3.38 7.38 2.26
C ASP A 184 -2.42 7.04 3.41
N ARG A 185 -2.77 7.42 4.65
CA ARG A 185 -1.93 7.19 5.83
C ARG A 185 -1.74 5.70 6.12
N LEU A 186 -2.65 4.85 5.68
CA LEU A 186 -2.56 3.39 5.83
C LEU A 186 -1.66 2.73 4.78
N SER A 187 -1.31 3.43 3.69
CA SER A 187 -0.64 2.84 2.53
C SER A 187 0.62 2.03 2.87
N ALA A 188 1.48 2.57 3.74
CA ALA A 188 2.72 1.90 4.14
C ALA A 188 2.44 0.63 4.95
N THR A 189 1.47 0.69 5.87
CA THR A 189 1.08 -0.46 6.68
C THR A 189 0.41 -1.54 5.84
N LEU A 190 -0.49 -1.15 4.93
CA LEU A 190 -1.14 -2.07 4.00
C LEU A 190 -0.13 -2.75 3.08
N LEU A 191 0.90 -2.03 2.61
CA LEU A 191 1.96 -2.63 1.79
C LEU A 191 2.70 -3.75 2.53
N ASN A 192 3.00 -3.56 3.82
CA ASN A 192 3.66 -4.61 4.61
C ASN A 192 2.75 -5.83 4.77
N ILE A 193 1.47 -5.63 5.10
CA ILE A 193 0.49 -6.71 5.23
C ILE A 193 0.30 -7.46 3.91
N GLN A 194 0.22 -6.73 2.77
CA GLN A 194 0.16 -7.30 1.43
C GLN A 194 1.33 -8.25 1.16
N GLN A 195 2.54 -7.82 1.50
CA GLN A 195 3.76 -8.62 1.28
C GLN A 195 3.75 -9.89 2.14
N GLU A 196 3.40 -9.77 3.41
CA GLU A 196 3.33 -10.90 4.34
C GLU A 196 2.26 -11.91 3.90
N SER A 197 1.06 -11.43 3.57
CA SER A 197 -0.04 -12.28 3.09
C SER A 197 0.30 -12.96 1.75
N THR A 198 0.92 -12.23 0.82
CA THR A 198 1.36 -12.81 -0.46
C THR A 198 2.43 -13.89 -0.24
N ASN A 199 3.39 -13.63 0.64
CA ASN A 199 4.43 -14.61 0.98
C ASN A 199 3.84 -15.87 1.63
N ALA A 200 2.83 -15.74 2.50
CA ALA A 200 2.16 -16.87 3.12
C ALA A 200 1.48 -17.78 2.08
N ILE A 201 0.80 -17.19 1.07
CA ILE A 201 0.20 -17.94 -0.04
C ILE A 201 1.29 -18.66 -0.84
N LEU A 202 2.39 -17.97 -1.17
CA LEU A 202 3.51 -18.56 -1.92
C LEU A 202 4.23 -19.67 -1.15
N GLN A 203 4.20 -19.64 0.18
CA GLN A 203 4.71 -20.71 1.05
C GLN A 203 3.75 -21.90 1.17
N GLY A 204 2.58 -21.85 0.55
CA GLY A 204 1.59 -22.94 0.55
C GLY A 204 0.72 -22.98 1.80
N TRP A 205 0.59 -21.87 2.53
CA TRP A 205 -0.33 -21.80 3.67
C TRP A 205 -1.79 -21.95 3.21
N PRO A 206 -2.65 -22.61 4.00
CA PRO A 206 -4.07 -22.72 3.69
C PRO A 206 -4.74 -21.34 3.57
N LEU A 207 -5.52 -21.13 2.51
CA LEU A 207 -6.12 -19.82 2.21
C LEU A 207 -6.95 -19.25 3.37
N HIS A 208 -7.72 -20.07 4.07
CA HIS A 208 -8.52 -19.64 5.22
C HIS A 208 -7.66 -19.13 6.38
N GLN A 209 -6.45 -19.69 6.58
CA GLN A 209 -5.51 -19.20 7.59
C GLN A 209 -4.90 -17.87 7.14
N VAL A 210 -4.53 -17.74 5.87
CA VAL A 210 -4.01 -16.48 5.31
C VAL A 210 -5.05 -15.37 5.44
N ILE A 211 -6.32 -15.64 5.13
CA ILE A 211 -7.41 -14.65 5.28
C ILE A 211 -7.62 -14.32 6.76
N GLY A 212 -7.60 -15.31 7.66
CA GLY A 212 -7.72 -15.07 9.10
C GLY A 212 -6.59 -14.16 9.62
N ASP A 213 -5.35 -14.47 9.28
CA ASP A 213 -4.17 -13.68 9.65
C ASP A 213 -4.20 -12.27 9.04
N LEU A 214 -4.61 -12.15 7.77
CA LEU A 214 -4.84 -10.87 7.12
C LEU A 214 -5.83 -10.01 7.92
N ILE A 215 -6.96 -10.58 8.37
CA ILE A 215 -7.96 -9.87 9.16
C ILE A 215 -7.40 -9.44 10.51
N ASP A 216 -6.66 -10.31 11.20
CA ASP A 216 -6.04 -9.97 12.49
C ASP A 216 -5.00 -8.85 12.34
N GLN A 217 -4.14 -8.93 11.32
CA GLN A 217 -3.16 -7.89 11.02
C GLN A 217 -3.84 -6.55 10.72
N LEU A 218 -4.88 -6.55 9.87
CA LEU A 218 -5.64 -5.35 9.57
C LEU A 218 -6.35 -4.79 10.80
N GLY A 219 -6.99 -5.65 11.60
CA GLY A 219 -7.71 -5.25 12.80
C GLY A 219 -6.78 -4.66 13.86
N SER A 220 -5.61 -5.26 14.05
CA SER A 220 -4.57 -4.74 14.93
C SER A 220 -4.09 -3.35 14.49
N LYS A 221 -3.77 -3.18 13.20
CA LYS A 221 -3.27 -1.92 12.66
C LYS A 221 -4.33 -0.82 12.59
N LEU A 222 -5.59 -1.16 12.33
CA LEU A 222 -6.70 -0.22 12.39
C LEU A 222 -6.98 0.23 13.82
N ARG A 223 -6.86 -0.66 14.80
CA ARG A 223 -6.96 -0.30 16.22
C ARG A 223 -5.89 0.71 16.60
N ASP A 224 -4.65 0.48 16.17
CA ASP A 224 -3.54 1.41 16.37
C ASP A 224 -3.80 2.74 15.66
N PHE A 225 -4.34 2.71 14.43
CA PHE A 225 -4.73 3.89 13.68
C PHE A 225 -5.80 4.71 14.41
N HIS A 226 -6.89 4.11 14.90
CA HIS A 226 -7.93 4.85 15.61
C HIS A 226 -7.41 5.45 16.93
N ARG A 227 -6.47 4.78 17.60
CA ARG A 227 -5.88 5.28 18.87
C ARG A 227 -4.89 6.43 18.67
N THR A 228 -4.09 6.36 17.62
CA THR A 228 -2.94 7.27 17.41
C THR A 228 -3.12 8.23 16.24
N GLY A 229 -4.21 8.07 15.50
CA GLY A 229 -4.43 8.64 14.18
C GLY A 229 -3.43 8.16 13.13
N MET A 230 -2.48 7.25 13.43
CA MET A 230 -1.20 7.16 12.71
C MET A 230 -0.57 8.53 12.46
N ALA A 231 -0.52 9.37 13.50
CA ALA A 231 0.43 10.45 13.45
C ALA A 231 1.80 9.81 13.22
N SER A 232 2.47 10.16 12.12
CA SER A 232 3.93 10.05 12.02
C SER A 232 4.54 11.06 13.00
N LYS A 233 4.18 10.95 14.28
CA LYS A 233 5.15 11.21 15.32
C LYS A 233 5.99 9.96 15.27
N SER A 234 7.09 10.03 14.52
CA SER A 234 8.28 9.34 14.98
C SER A 234 8.36 9.69 16.46
N HIS A 235 7.95 8.76 17.33
CA HIS A 235 8.08 8.96 18.76
C HIS A 235 9.56 8.76 19.04
N ILE A 236 10.37 9.72 18.57
CA ILE A 236 11.78 9.83 18.88
C ILE A 236 11.76 9.90 20.40
N PRO A 237 12.24 8.86 21.08
CA PRO A 237 12.16 8.81 22.52
C PRO A 237 12.92 10.02 23.07
N ARG A 238 12.42 10.61 24.16
CA ARG A 238 12.99 11.87 24.70
C ARG A 238 14.51 11.79 24.90
N TRP A 239 15.04 10.61 25.23
CA TRP A 239 16.48 10.37 25.34
C TRP A 239 17.25 10.63 24.04
N ALA A 240 16.68 10.32 22.87
CA ALA A 240 17.33 10.53 21.58
C ALA A 240 17.45 12.02 21.22
N TYR A 241 16.48 12.84 21.66
CA TYR A 241 16.61 14.31 21.59
C TYR A 241 17.76 14.82 22.47
N HIS A 242 17.89 14.30 23.69
CA HIS A 242 18.98 14.69 24.59
C HIS A 242 20.35 14.28 24.04
N VAL A 243 20.46 13.09 23.45
CA VAL A 243 21.70 12.62 22.80
C VAL A 243 22.04 13.49 21.58
N GLY A 244 21.07 13.78 20.71
CA GLY A 244 21.27 14.65 19.55
C GLY A 244 21.71 16.07 19.95
N LEU A 245 21.10 16.63 21.00
CA LEU A 245 21.49 17.94 21.53
C LEU A 245 22.91 17.93 22.10
N ALA A 246 23.28 16.87 22.84
CA ALA A 246 24.63 16.72 23.40
C ALA A 246 25.69 16.64 22.28
N CYS A 247 25.44 15.87 21.22
CA CYS A 247 26.31 15.81 20.06
C CYS A 247 26.48 17.17 19.38
N LEU A 248 25.39 17.92 19.20
CA LEU A 248 25.43 19.26 18.61
C LEU A 248 26.25 20.24 19.47
N LEU A 249 26.08 20.20 20.79
CA LEU A 249 26.86 21.02 21.72
C LEU A 249 28.34 20.66 21.69
N LEU A 250 28.69 19.38 21.69
CA LEU A 250 30.08 18.93 21.60
C LEU A 250 30.74 19.37 20.29
N PHE A 251 30.01 19.30 19.18
CA PHE A 251 30.49 19.81 17.89
C PHE A 251 30.73 21.32 17.91
N LEU A 252 29.82 22.11 18.49
CA LEU A 252 30.03 23.55 18.63
C LEU A 252 31.24 23.86 19.52
N VAL A 253 31.42 23.12 20.62
CA VAL A 253 32.59 23.27 21.50
C VAL A 253 33.88 22.92 20.78
N SER A 254 33.91 21.85 19.96
CA SER A 254 35.12 21.50 19.20
C SER A 254 35.49 22.58 18.18
N VAL A 255 34.50 23.12 17.46
CA VAL A 255 34.72 24.23 16.51
C VAL A 255 35.21 25.49 17.23
N LEU A 256 34.64 25.83 18.39
CA LEU A 256 35.07 26.97 19.19
C LEU A 256 36.48 26.78 19.76
N ALA A 257 36.83 25.57 20.20
CA ALA A 257 38.15 25.23 20.69
C ALA A 257 39.20 25.34 19.57
N GLU A 258 38.92 24.80 18.38
CA GLU A 258 39.77 24.97 17.20
C GLU A 258 39.94 26.44 16.84
N TRP A 259 38.83 27.19 16.75
CA TRP A 259 38.87 28.63 16.47
C TRP A 259 39.71 29.40 17.50
N TYR A 260 39.55 29.08 18.79
CA TYR A 260 40.32 29.67 19.87
C TYR A 260 41.80 29.34 19.78
N ILE A 261 42.16 28.08 19.53
CA ILE A 261 43.56 27.64 19.38
C ILE A 261 44.21 28.32 18.17
N VAL A 262 43.51 28.37 17.03
CA VAL A 262 44.00 29.03 15.81
C VAL A 262 44.21 30.53 16.04
N ARG A 263 43.24 31.21 16.67
CA ARG A 263 43.37 32.64 17.04
C ARG A 263 44.55 32.88 17.98
N ARG A 264 44.75 32.05 19.00
CA ARG A 264 45.87 32.17 19.94
C ARG A 264 47.22 31.98 19.23
N LYS A 265 47.34 30.99 18.34
CA LYS A 265 48.57 30.76 17.56
C LYS A 265 48.87 31.90 16.56
N LEU A 266 47.84 32.51 15.98
CA LEU A 266 48.00 33.69 15.12
C LEU A 266 48.36 34.96 15.91
N ALA A 267 47.84 35.12 17.14
CA ALA A 267 48.21 36.22 18.03
C ALA A 267 49.67 36.11 18.52
N VAL A 268 50.14 34.90 18.83
CA VAL A 268 51.54 34.65 19.24
C VAL A 268 52.52 34.94 18.10
N LYS A 269 52.16 34.70 16.84
CA LYS A 269 52.97 35.13 15.68
C LYS A 269 52.94 36.64 15.42
N LYS A 270 51.99 37.37 16.00
CA LYS A 270 51.83 38.83 15.83
C LYS A 270 52.36 39.66 17.00
N SER A 271 52.96 39.06 18.04
CA SER A 271 53.77 39.86 18.97
C SER A 271 55.05 40.26 18.26
N PRO A 272 55.33 41.56 18.03
CA PRO A 272 56.62 41.97 17.50
C PRO A 272 57.63 41.79 18.64
N SER A 273 58.24 40.60 18.71
CA SER A 273 59.49 40.46 19.45
C SER A 273 60.49 41.36 18.75
N GLY A 274 60.81 42.48 19.41
CA GLY A 274 61.54 43.59 18.86
C GLY A 274 62.70 43.17 17.98
N ILE A 275 62.71 43.74 16.78
CA ILE A 275 63.88 43.85 15.93
C ILE A 275 64.99 44.48 16.80
N LYS A 276 65.91 43.66 17.29
CA LYS A 276 67.27 44.10 17.61
C LYS A 276 68.14 43.76 16.43
N LEU A 277 68.14 44.66 15.44
CA LEU A 277 69.23 44.81 14.48
C LEU A 277 70.46 45.29 15.26
N THR A 278 71.15 44.37 15.94
CA THR A 278 72.52 44.61 16.37
C THR A 278 73.42 44.25 15.21
N GLY A 279 73.82 45.27 14.45
CA GLY A 279 74.85 45.19 13.43
C GLY A 279 76.16 44.73 14.07
N ALA A 280 76.47 43.45 13.94
CA ALA A 280 77.81 42.93 14.11
C ALA A 280 78.51 42.97 12.75
N ARG A 281 79.52 43.84 12.68
CA ARG A 281 80.42 44.03 11.53
C ARG A 281 80.91 42.69 10.99
N SER A 282 80.79 42.57 9.66
CA SER A 282 81.58 41.67 8.82
C SER A 282 83.07 41.80 9.11
N LYS A 283 83.75 40.66 9.30
CA LYS A 283 85.12 40.36 8.85
C LYS A 283 85.31 38.84 8.83
N THR A 284 84.80 38.19 7.79
CA THR A 284 85.41 36.99 7.20
C THR A 284 84.90 36.87 5.77
N HIS A 285 85.53 37.66 4.91
CA HIS A 285 85.73 37.30 3.50
C HIS A 285 86.85 36.24 3.48
N LEU A 286 86.62 35.10 2.83
CA LEU A 286 87.56 34.29 2.03
C LEU A 286 87.13 32.80 1.99
N MET A 287 86.68 32.38 0.80
CA MET A 287 86.86 31.08 0.10
C MET A 287 87.36 29.88 0.95
N PHE A 288 86.74 28.70 0.87
CA PHE A 288 86.53 27.86 -0.33
C PHE A 288 85.29 26.97 -0.20
#